data_AF-A0A923X676-F1
#
_entry.id   AF-A0A923X676-F1
#
_cell.length_a   1.000
_cell.length_b   1.000
_cell.length_c   1.000
_cell.angle_alpha   90.00
_cell.angle_beta   90.00
_cell.angle_gamma   90.00
#
_symmetry.space_group_name_H-M   'P 1'
#
loop_
_entity.id
_entity.type
_entity.pdbx_description
1 polymer ?
#
loop_
_entity_poly.entity_id
_entity_poly.type
_entity_poly.pdbx_seq_one_letter_code
_entity_poly.pdbx_strand_id
1 'polypeptide(L)'
;MNEQIAIQTKIRSEFEILQRKNPAFSMRAFAKKLQLSPSALSEIIAGKRKISKKMALRILDRMQIEPTEIQNLLSQFEPLKKGTVEPASSKLALIKYKKNIDFLKLRADEFSLISEWQHFALLSLMETVTFISDLPWMATRLSLSLHELQKTIIRLTDLKLITKKYNRFIPLGGPMITTDNVCDAAIRKSHYNDLKLAEKALDEVNVEDRDFTAVTIAADKNKLPEAKRMIREFQDSLTQFLEDGEKSEVYKMTFYIYPLTHPANEDLYEK
;
A
#
# COMPACT_ATOMS: atom_id res chain seq x y z
N MET A 1 16.68 8.55 -21.71
CA MET A 1 17.38 7.35 -22.26
C MET A 1 17.22 6.17 -21.32
N ASN A 2 17.28 6.39 -19.99
CA ASN A 2 17.02 5.38 -18.96
C ASN A 2 15.61 4.78 -19.05
N GLU A 3 14.59 5.56 -19.44
CA GLU A 3 13.20 5.08 -19.53
C GLU A 3 13.01 3.89 -20.47
N GLN A 4 13.68 3.95 -21.63
CA GLN A 4 13.54 2.95 -22.67
C GLN A 4 14.26 1.65 -22.29
N ILE A 5 15.38 1.76 -21.57
CA ILE A 5 16.16 0.63 -21.08
C ILE A 5 15.34 -0.15 -20.02
N ALA A 6 14.67 0.55 -19.10
CA ALA A 6 13.85 -0.09 -18.07
C ALA A 6 12.74 -0.98 -18.67
N ILE A 7 12.03 -0.48 -19.68
CA ILE A 7 10.98 -1.25 -20.36
C ILE A 7 11.57 -2.41 -21.16
N GLN A 8 12.69 -2.22 -21.85
CA GLN A 8 13.36 -3.30 -22.59
C GLN A 8 13.77 -4.44 -21.66
N THR A 9 14.34 -4.11 -20.50
CA THR A 9 14.72 -5.07 -19.47
C THR A 9 13.49 -5.83 -18.98
N LYS A 10 12.38 -5.14 -18.72
CA LYS A 10 11.15 -5.81 -18.28
C LYS A 10 10.57 -6.74 -19.36
N ILE A 11 10.51 -6.29 -20.62
CA ILE A 11 10.03 -7.11 -21.74
C ILE A 11 10.91 -8.36 -21.93
N ARG A 12 12.23 -8.23 -21.79
CA ARG A 12 13.16 -9.38 -21.85
C ARG A 12 12.95 -10.34 -20.68
N SER A 13 12.83 -9.84 -19.46
CA SER A 13 12.63 -10.68 -18.27
C SER A 13 11.34 -11.51 -18.34
N GLU A 14 10.25 -10.90 -18.81
CA GLU A 14 8.98 -11.61 -18.98
C GLU A 14 9.06 -12.67 -20.08
N PHE A 15 9.77 -12.38 -21.18
CA PHE A 15 9.99 -13.36 -22.23
C PHE A 15 10.78 -14.57 -21.71
N GLU A 16 11.84 -14.34 -20.94
CA GLU A 16 12.63 -15.40 -20.32
C GLU A 16 11.82 -16.25 -19.33
N ILE A 17 10.94 -15.63 -18.53
CA ILE A 17 10.02 -16.35 -17.64
C ILE A 17 9.09 -17.28 -18.42
N LEU A 18 8.54 -16.80 -19.54
CA LEU A 18 7.65 -17.59 -20.39
C LEU A 18 8.42 -18.72 -21.11
N GLN A 19 9.66 -18.49 -21.54
CA GLN A 19 10.51 -19.52 -22.13
C GLN A 19 10.93 -20.60 -21.14
N ARG A 20 11.20 -20.24 -19.88
CA ARG A 20 11.47 -21.22 -18.82
C ARG A 20 10.29 -22.14 -18.56
N LYS A 21 9.06 -21.60 -18.65
CA LYS A 21 7.81 -22.37 -18.48
C LYS A 21 7.46 -23.20 -19.71
N ASN A 22 7.80 -22.74 -20.91
CA ASN A 22 7.61 -23.45 -22.16
C ASN A 22 8.78 -23.16 -23.12
N PRO A 23 9.75 -24.08 -23.26
CA PRO A 23 10.91 -23.88 -24.14
C PRO A 23 10.55 -23.65 -25.61
N ALA A 24 9.37 -24.09 -26.07
CA ALA A 24 8.89 -23.85 -27.43
C ALA A 24 8.27 -22.44 -27.61
N PHE A 25 8.18 -21.63 -26.56
CA PHE A 25 7.63 -20.28 -26.62
C PHE A 25 8.55 -19.35 -27.43
N SER A 26 8.08 -18.97 -28.62
CA SER A 26 8.87 -18.19 -29.58
C SER A 26 8.62 -16.68 -29.47
N MET A 27 9.57 -15.89 -29.99
CA MET A 27 9.42 -14.43 -30.13
C MET A 27 8.16 -14.03 -30.90
N ARG A 28 7.73 -14.85 -31.87
CA ARG A 28 6.49 -14.63 -32.63
C ARG A 28 5.25 -14.83 -31.76
N ALA A 29 5.26 -15.83 -30.88
CA ALA A 29 4.18 -16.06 -29.92
C ALA A 29 4.09 -14.93 -28.89
N PHE A 30 5.24 -14.42 -28.44
CA PHE A 30 5.28 -13.28 -27.52
C PHE A 30 4.77 -11.99 -28.15
N ALA A 31 5.17 -11.70 -29.39
CA ALA A 31 4.65 -10.56 -30.15
C ALA A 31 3.12 -10.64 -30.30
N LYS A 32 2.58 -11.84 -30.60
CA LYS A 32 1.13 -12.07 -30.66
C LYS A 32 0.44 -11.80 -29.32
N LYS A 33 1.01 -12.25 -28.20
CA LYS A 33 0.50 -11.97 -26.84
C LYS A 33 0.44 -10.47 -26.55
N LEU A 34 1.46 -9.72 -26.96
CA LEU A 34 1.55 -8.27 -26.78
C LEU A 34 0.80 -7.45 -27.85
N GLN A 35 0.14 -8.11 -28.80
CA GLN A 35 -0.52 -7.48 -29.96
C GLN A 35 0.41 -6.57 -30.78
N LEU A 36 1.65 -7.04 -30.98
CA LEU A 36 2.66 -6.40 -31.81
C LEU A 36 3.05 -7.31 -32.99
N SER A 37 3.58 -6.73 -34.06
CA SER A 37 4.24 -7.52 -35.10
C SER A 37 5.58 -8.06 -34.56
N PRO A 38 6.05 -9.25 -35.00
CA PRO A 38 7.35 -9.78 -34.58
C PRO A 38 8.51 -8.82 -34.86
N SER A 39 8.46 -8.09 -35.98
CA SER A 39 9.45 -7.06 -36.32
C SER A 39 9.42 -5.91 -35.31
N ALA A 40 8.22 -5.41 -34.96
CA ALA A 40 8.07 -4.31 -34.02
C ALA A 40 8.59 -4.67 -32.63
N LEU A 41 8.25 -5.85 -32.11
CA LEU A 41 8.75 -6.31 -30.81
C LEU A 41 10.28 -6.46 -30.82
N SER A 42 10.84 -7.04 -31.89
CA SER A 42 12.29 -7.22 -32.03
C SER A 42 13.03 -5.88 -32.07
N GLU A 43 12.52 -4.89 -32.80
CA GLU A 43 13.12 -3.54 -32.86
C GLU A 43 13.04 -2.79 -31.54
N ILE A 44 11.96 -2.97 -30.77
CA ILE A 44 11.79 -2.37 -29.45
C ILE A 44 12.80 -2.97 -28.47
N ILE A 45 12.92 -4.30 -28.43
CA ILE A 45 13.87 -5.03 -27.56
C ILE A 45 15.33 -4.69 -27.91
N ALA A 46 15.63 -4.51 -29.20
CA ALA A 46 16.95 -4.12 -29.69
C ALA A 46 17.25 -2.62 -29.55
N GLY A 47 16.28 -1.81 -29.09
CA GLY A 47 16.42 -0.36 -28.95
C GLY A 47 16.46 0.44 -30.24
N LYS A 48 16.26 -0.21 -31.40
CA LYS A 48 16.17 0.44 -32.72
C LYS A 48 14.88 1.26 -32.87
N ARG A 49 13.82 0.87 -32.16
CA ARG A 49 12.53 1.58 -32.15
C ARG A 49 12.23 2.16 -30.78
N LYS A 50 12.14 3.50 -30.71
CA LYS A 50 11.68 4.22 -29.51
C LYS A 50 10.18 4.08 -29.35
N ILE A 51 9.71 3.95 -28.11
CA ILE A 51 8.29 3.79 -27.77
C ILE A 51 7.81 4.99 -26.95
N SER A 52 6.57 5.41 -27.18
CA SER A 52 5.92 6.46 -26.39
C SER A 52 5.35 5.88 -25.09
N LYS A 53 5.09 6.74 -24.08
CA LYS A 53 4.43 6.36 -22.82
C LYS A 53 3.11 5.58 -23.06
N LYS A 54 2.33 6.00 -24.06
CA LYS A 54 1.08 5.32 -24.46
C LYS A 54 1.32 3.91 -25.02
N MET A 55 2.39 3.72 -25.79
CA MET A 55 2.76 2.40 -26.32
C MET A 55 3.33 1.50 -25.21
N ALA A 56 4.17 2.06 -24.34
CA ALA A 56 4.70 1.41 -23.15
C ALA A 56 3.58 0.87 -22.24
N LEU A 57 2.60 1.71 -21.90
CA LEU A 57 1.44 1.32 -21.09
C LEU A 57 0.68 0.14 -21.73
N ARG A 58 0.41 0.22 -23.05
CA ARG A 58 -0.26 -0.86 -23.77
C ARG A 58 0.52 -2.17 -23.75
N ILE A 59 1.84 -2.13 -23.83
CA ILE A 59 2.68 -3.33 -23.78
C ILE A 59 2.65 -3.94 -22.38
N LEU A 60 2.85 -3.11 -21.34
CA LEU A 60 2.90 -3.55 -19.95
C LEU A 60 1.56 -4.11 -19.46
N ASP A 61 0.44 -3.50 -19.84
CA ASP A 61 -0.92 -3.97 -19.52
C ASP A 61 -1.19 -5.39 -20.08
N ARG A 62 -0.66 -5.69 -21.28
CA ARG A 62 -0.77 -7.01 -21.91
C ARG A 62 0.13 -8.08 -21.28
N MET A 63 1.09 -7.68 -20.46
CA MET A 63 1.98 -8.59 -19.73
C MET A 63 1.36 -9.07 -18.42
N GLN A 64 0.15 -8.62 -18.06
CA GLN A 64 -0.50 -8.90 -16.76
C GLN A 64 0.41 -8.52 -15.58
N ILE A 65 1.16 -7.44 -15.75
CA ILE A 65 2.00 -6.86 -14.71
C ILE A 65 1.08 -6.12 -13.73
N GLU A 66 1.41 -6.21 -12.43
CA GLU A 66 0.68 -5.50 -11.39
C GLU A 66 0.63 -3.99 -11.68
N PRO A 67 -0.52 -3.32 -11.52
CA PRO A 67 -0.69 -1.91 -11.87
C PRO A 67 0.33 -0.96 -11.23
N THR A 68 0.88 -1.32 -10.07
CA THR A 68 1.94 -0.59 -9.36
C THR A 68 3.27 -0.63 -10.10
N GLU A 69 3.68 -1.80 -10.62
CA GLU A 69 4.90 -1.96 -11.40
C GLU A 69 4.79 -1.27 -12.76
N ILE A 70 3.61 -1.27 -13.38
CA ILE A 70 3.33 -0.48 -14.60
C ILE A 70 3.55 1.01 -14.33
N GLN A 71 3.03 1.55 -13.22
CA GLN A 71 3.20 2.96 -12.87
C GLN A 71 4.67 3.32 -12.61
N ASN A 72 5.43 2.46 -11.95
CA ASN A 72 6.87 2.66 -11.70
C ASN A 72 7.72 2.66 -12.97
N LEU A 73 7.36 1.86 -13.97
CA LEU A 73 8.05 1.86 -15.27
C LEU A 73 7.66 3.07 -16.13
N LEU A 74 6.45 3.61 -15.96
CA LEU A 74 5.95 4.76 -16.72
C LEU A 74 6.30 6.12 -16.11
N SER A 75 6.60 6.21 -14.81
CA SER A 75 7.02 7.45 -14.14
C SER A 75 8.36 7.96 -14.67
N GLN A 76 9.20 7.06 -15.20
CA GLN A 76 10.45 7.43 -15.84
C GLN A 76 10.24 8.28 -17.10
N PHE A 77 9.06 8.21 -17.75
CA PHE A 77 8.73 8.96 -18.98
C PHE A 77 8.38 10.44 -18.76
N GLU A 78 8.36 10.96 -17.51
CA GLU A 78 7.97 12.34 -17.25
C GLU A 78 9.18 13.31 -17.22
N PRO A 79 9.16 14.41 -17.99
CA PRO A 79 10.15 15.45 -17.84
C PRO A 79 9.88 16.25 -16.55
N LEU A 80 10.89 16.33 -15.67
CA LEU A 80 10.91 17.24 -14.53
C LEU A 80 10.69 18.69 -15.04
N LYS A 81 9.53 19.28 -14.78
CA LYS A 81 9.30 20.72 -15.05
C LYS A 81 9.06 21.51 -13.78
N LYS A 82 9.97 22.46 -13.54
CA LYS A 82 9.92 23.54 -12.56
C LYS A 82 8.78 24.52 -12.89
N GLY A 83 8.02 24.88 -11.84
CA GLY A 83 7.38 26.17 -11.58
C GLY A 83 6.46 26.78 -12.64
N THR A 84 5.16 26.83 -12.34
CA THR A 84 4.33 28.06 -12.34
C THR A 84 3.02 27.78 -11.60
N VAL A 85 2.57 28.76 -10.82
CA VAL A 85 1.32 28.76 -10.05
C VAL A 85 0.25 29.41 -10.92
N GLU A 86 -0.90 28.75 -11.12
CA GLU A 86 -2.22 29.40 -11.22
C GLU A 86 -3.36 28.35 -11.01
N PRO A 87 -4.56 28.79 -10.58
CA PRO A 87 -5.48 27.94 -9.83
C PRO A 87 -6.71 27.55 -10.65
N ALA A 88 -7.00 26.25 -10.80
CA ALA A 88 -8.36 25.75 -10.99
C ALA A 88 -8.39 24.21 -10.98
N SER A 89 -9.44 23.69 -10.36
CA SER A 89 -9.92 22.30 -10.34
C SER A 89 -9.20 21.35 -9.37
N SER A 90 -9.96 21.02 -8.32
CA SER A 90 -9.78 20.02 -7.27
C SER A 90 -9.36 18.61 -7.71
N LYS A 91 -9.17 18.35 -9.02
CA LYS A 91 -8.56 17.12 -9.55
C LYS A 91 -7.04 17.19 -9.62
N LEU A 92 -6.46 18.39 -9.75
CA LEU A 92 -5.00 18.58 -9.82
C LEU A 92 -4.33 18.59 -8.44
N ALA A 93 -5.07 18.90 -7.38
CA ALA A 93 -4.57 18.79 -6.01
C ALA A 93 -4.15 17.34 -5.71
N LEU A 94 -5.00 16.35 -6.04
CA LEU A 94 -4.71 14.92 -5.86
C LEU A 94 -3.48 14.43 -6.65
N ILE A 95 -3.14 15.07 -7.77
CA ILE A 95 -1.98 14.69 -8.61
C ILE A 95 -0.67 15.21 -8.01
N LYS A 96 -0.73 16.30 -7.22
CA LYS A 96 0.44 16.85 -6.53
C LYS A 96 0.89 15.97 -5.35
N TYR A 97 -0.01 15.13 -4.84
CA TYR A 97 0.19 14.21 -3.72
C TYR A 97 0.37 12.76 -4.17
N LYS A 98 1.25 12.48 -5.14
CA LYS A 98 1.74 11.11 -5.40
C LYS A 98 3.24 11.03 -5.18
N LYS A 99 3.63 11.01 -3.90
CA LYS A 99 4.96 10.54 -3.51
C LYS A 99 4.82 9.02 -3.57
N ASN A 100 5.60 8.35 -4.41
CA ASN A 100 5.62 6.89 -4.41
C ASN A 100 6.10 6.43 -3.03
N ILE A 101 5.18 6.08 -2.15
CA ILE A 101 5.52 5.45 -0.88
C ILE A 101 5.77 3.98 -1.22
N ASP A 102 7.04 3.60 -1.31
CA ASP A 102 7.44 2.20 -1.40
C ASP A 102 7.18 1.55 -0.03
N PHE A 103 5.96 1.05 0.16
CA PHE A 103 5.63 0.33 1.37
C PHE A 103 6.33 -1.02 1.40
N LEU A 104 6.98 -1.36 2.51
CA LEU A 104 7.49 -2.70 2.73
C LEU A 104 6.28 -3.64 2.86
N LYS A 105 6.08 -4.53 1.88
CA LYS A 105 5.02 -5.54 1.91
C LYS A 105 5.52 -6.75 2.70
N LEU A 106 4.99 -6.93 3.91
CA LEU A 106 5.32 -8.06 4.76
C LEU A 106 4.76 -9.36 4.20
N ARG A 107 5.54 -10.46 4.32
CA ARG A 107 5.00 -11.81 4.08
C ARG A 107 3.98 -12.16 5.18
N ALA A 108 3.09 -13.12 4.92
CA ALA A 108 2.01 -13.47 5.85
C ALA A 108 2.52 -13.98 7.22
N ASP A 109 3.63 -14.73 7.21
CA ASP A 109 4.34 -15.19 8.41
C ASP A 109 4.92 -14.02 9.21
N GLU A 110 5.54 -13.05 8.54
CA GLU A 110 6.08 -11.84 9.17
C GLU A 110 4.96 -10.96 9.75
N PHE A 111 3.86 -10.80 9.02
CA PHE A 111 2.70 -10.04 9.47
C PHE A 111 2.06 -10.66 10.72
N SER A 112 1.91 -11.98 10.76
CA SER A 112 1.34 -12.68 11.92
C SER A 112 2.09 -12.34 13.22
N LEU A 113 3.41 -12.22 13.13
CA LEU A 113 4.30 -11.92 14.26
C LEU A 113 4.20 -10.47 14.78
N ILE A 114 3.73 -9.52 13.96
CA ILE A 114 3.56 -8.10 14.35
C ILE A 114 2.14 -7.58 14.17
N SER A 115 1.16 -8.47 14.01
CA SER A 115 -0.24 -8.14 13.74
C SER A 115 -0.91 -7.31 14.84
N GLU A 116 -0.28 -7.17 16.00
CA GLU A 116 -0.75 -6.36 17.11
C GLU A 116 -0.36 -4.88 16.92
N TRP A 117 -1.30 -3.98 17.20
CA TRP A 117 -1.23 -2.56 16.88
C TRP A 117 0.00 -1.84 17.45
N GLN A 118 0.52 -2.30 18.59
CA GLN A 118 1.64 -1.69 19.31
C GLN A 118 2.91 -1.65 18.45
N HIS A 119 3.11 -2.64 17.58
CA HIS A 119 4.28 -2.71 16.71
C HIS A 119 4.27 -1.55 15.70
N PHE A 120 3.14 -1.33 15.04
CA PHE A 120 2.97 -0.23 14.09
C PHE A 120 2.95 1.13 14.78
N ALA A 121 2.29 1.23 15.93
CA ALA A 121 2.25 2.48 16.69
C ALA A 121 3.64 2.91 17.18
N LEU A 122 4.48 1.97 17.64
CA LEU A 122 5.85 2.26 18.04
C LEU A 122 6.71 2.72 16.86
N LEU A 123 6.57 2.07 15.69
CA LEU A 123 7.29 2.49 14.48
C LEU A 123 6.87 3.90 14.04
N SER A 124 5.57 4.19 14.01
CA SER A 124 5.07 5.53 13.70
C SER A 124 5.52 6.57 14.74
N LEU A 125 5.55 6.21 16.03
CA LEU A 125 6.04 7.10 17.09
C LEU A 125 7.52 7.47 16.89
N MET A 126 8.35 6.54 16.39
CA MET A 126 9.75 6.80 16.07
C MET A 126 9.96 7.82 14.94
N GLU A 127 8.95 8.06 14.12
CA GLU A 127 8.98 9.06 13.05
C GLU A 127 8.56 10.46 13.51
N THR A 128 8.04 10.59 14.74
CA THR A 128 7.59 11.88 15.26
C THR A 128 8.76 12.81 15.55
N VAL A 129 8.57 14.12 15.34
CA VAL A 129 9.61 15.14 15.57
C VAL A 129 10.04 15.24 17.04
N THR A 130 9.17 14.82 17.96
CA THR A 130 9.42 14.82 19.41
C THR A 130 9.94 13.49 19.95
N PHE A 131 10.31 12.54 19.06
CA PHE A 131 10.66 11.19 19.48
C PHE A 131 11.86 11.15 20.46
N ILE A 132 11.62 10.56 21.63
CA ILE A 132 12.65 10.27 22.63
C ILE A 132 12.79 8.75 22.77
N SER A 133 14.01 8.25 22.58
CA SER A 133 14.33 6.82 22.70
C SER A 133 14.53 6.41 24.17
N ASP A 134 13.49 6.60 24.98
CA ASP A 134 13.42 6.27 26.40
C ASP A 134 12.20 5.37 26.67
N LEU A 135 12.40 4.30 27.45
CA LEU A 135 11.36 3.28 27.66
C LEU A 135 10.14 3.82 28.43
N PRO A 136 10.29 4.47 29.60
CA PRO A 136 9.19 5.15 30.28
C PRO A 136 8.44 6.14 29.39
N TRP A 137 9.16 6.97 28.62
CA TRP A 137 8.56 7.95 27.73
C TRP A 137 7.70 7.29 26.63
N MET A 138 8.24 6.29 25.93
CA MET A 138 7.52 5.58 24.88
C MET A 138 6.29 4.82 25.42
N ALA A 139 6.43 4.19 26.60
CA ALA A 139 5.33 3.47 27.25
C ALA A 139 4.19 4.41 27.59
N THR A 140 4.50 5.59 28.13
CA THR A 140 3.52 6.63 28.45
C THR A 140 2.84 7.15 27.20
N ARG A 141 3.58 7.50 26.15
CA ARG A 141 3.04 8.02 24.89
C ARG A 141 2.08 7.04 24.20
N LEU A 142 2.32 5.74 24.31
CA LEU A 142 1.49 4.70 23.71
C LEU A 142 0.45 4.11 24.66
N SER A 143 0.37 4.58 25.92
CA SER A 143 -0.47 3.98 26.97
C SER A 143 -0.25 2.47 27.13
N LEU A 144 1.02 2.04 27.10
CA LEU A 144 1.44 0.65 27.28
C LEU A 144 2.12 0.45 28.63
N SER A 145 2.04 -0.76 29.18
CA SER A 145 2.94 -1.14 30.27
C SER A 145 4.37 -1.26 29.77
N LEU A 146 5.36 -1.03 30.66
CA LEU A 146 6.78 -1.21 30.33
C LEU A 146 7.07 -2.63 29.81
N HIS A 147 6.39 -3.63 30.37
CA HIS A 147 6.53 -5.02 29.96
C HIS A 147 6.00 -5.28 28.54
N GLU A 148 4.85 -4.71 28.17
CA GLU A 148 4.32 -4.79 26.80
C GLU A 148 5.26 -4.11 25.82
N LEU A 149 5.72 -2.90 26.14
CA LEU A 149 6.66 -2.16 25.29
C LEU A 149 7.96 -2.96 25.07
N GLN A 150 8.52 -3.56 26.11
CA GLN A 150 9.71 -4.40 26.00
C GLN A 150 9.50 -5.58 25.05
N LYS A 151 8.35 -6.26 25.14
CA LYS A 151 7.99 -7.34 24.22
C LYS A 151 7.89 -6.84 22.77
N THR A 152 7.27 -5.69 22.55
CA THR A 152 7.17 -5.05 21.23
C THR A 152 8.55 -4.74 20.66
N ILE A 153 9.45 -4.17 21.45
CA ILE A 153 10.82 -3.85 21.03
C ILE A 153 11.61 -5.10 20.66
N ILE A 154 11.54 -6.16 21.48
CA ILE A 154 12.20 -7.45 21.19
C ILE A 154 11.72 -7.98 19.85
N ARG A 155 10.39 -8.03 19.65
CA ARG A 155 9.79 -8.53 18.41
C ARG A 155 10.24 -7.75 17.18
N LEU A 156 10.20 -6.41 17.24
CA LEU A 156 10.64 -5.56 16.13
C LEU A 156 12.15 -5.70 15.86
N THR A 157 12.95 -5.94 16.89
CA THR A 157 14.40 -6.16 16.75
C THR A 157 14.70 -7.51 16.09
N ASP A 158 14.01 -8.57 16.52
CA ASP A 158 14.15 -9.93 15.94
C ASP A 158 13.80 -9.94 14.45
N LEU A 159 12.79 -9.15 14.06
CA LEU A 159 12.38 -8.97 12.66
C LEU A 159 13.23 -7.95 11.90
N LYS A 160 14.26 -7.40 12.52
CA LYS A 160 15.16 -6.38 11.93
C LYS A 160 14.42 -5.15 11.42
N LEU A 161 13.31 -4.79 12.07
CA LEU A 161 12.54 -3.58 11.79
C LEU A 161 13.06 -2.38 12.58
N ILE A 162 13.67 -2.63 13.74
CA ILE A 162 14.41 -1.64 14.53
C ILE A 162 15.77 -2.19 14.93
N THR A 163 16.71 -1.31 15.27
CA THR A 163 18.00 -1.68 15.85
C THR A 163 18.41 -0.71 16.95
N LYS A 164 19.29 -1.15 17.84
CA LYS A 164 19.85 -0.33 18.91
C LYS A 164 21.25 0.17 18.51
N LYS A 165 21.41 1.48 18.33
CA LYS A 165 22.71 2.15 18.10
C LYS A 165 22.94 3.21 19.16
N TYR A 166 24.13 3.23 19.77
CA TYR A 166 24.51 4.23 20.79
C TYR A 166 23.44 4.42 21.89
N ASN A 167 22.91 3.28 22.38
CA ASN A 167 21.83 3.21 23.36
C ASN A 167 20.46 3.78 22.93
N ARG A 168 20.25 4.04 21.64
CA ARG A 168 18.98 4.50 21.06
C ARG A 168 18.43 3.49 20.07
N PHE A 169 17.11 3.31 20.06
CA PHE A 169 16.41 2.56 19.04
C PHE A 169 16.20 3.42 17.79
N ILE A 170 16.49 2.85 16.63
CA ILE A 170 16.29 3.47 15.32
C ILE A 170 15.56 2.48 14.39
N PRO A 171 14.64 2.95 13.52
CA PRO A 171 14.02 2.11 12.52
C PRO A 171 15.03 1.71 11.42
N LEU A 172 14.83 0.52 10.84
CA LEU A 172 15.67 -0.05 9.79
C LEU A 172 14.99 -0.07 8.40
N GLY A 173 13.71 0.30 8.30
CA GLY A 173 12.92 0.26 7.06
C GLY A 173 11.95 1.43 6.90
N GLY A 174 11.32 1.52 5.72
CA GLY A 174 10.28 2.51 5.41
C GLY A 174 8.88 2.09 5.91
N PRO A 175 7.84 2.91 5.64
CA PRO A 175 6.48 2.64 6.08
C PRO A 175 5.99 1.28 5.57
N MET A 176 5.20 0.58 6.38
CA MET A 176 4.76 -0.78 6.11
C MET A 176 3.26 -0.84 5.77
N ILE A 177 2.90 -1.68 4.80
CA ILE A 177 1.50 -2.04 4.52
C ILE A 177 1.30 -3.53 4.72
N THR A 178 0.14 -3.87 5.26
CA THR A 178 -0.32 -5.24 5.44
C THR A 178 -0.80 -5.83 4.12
N THR A 179 -0.61 -7.13 3.93
CA THR A 179 -1.12 -7.84 2.75
C THR A 179 -2.65 -7.89 2.76
N ASP A 180 -3.25 -7.67 1.59
CA ASP A 180 -4.70 -7.71 1.38
C ASP A 180 -5.24 -9.14 1.21
N ASN A 181 -6.50 -9.34 1.63
CA ASN A 181 -7.37 -10.47 1.23
C ASN A 181 -6.90 -11.89 1.62
N VAL A 182 -6.14 -12.05 2.71
CA VAL A 182 -5.84 -13.38 3.26
C VAL A 182 -6.78 -13.67 4.43
N CYS A 183 -7.47 -14.82 4.41
CA CYS A 183 -8.20 -15.34 5.57
C CYS A 183 -7.22 -15.86 6.62
N ASP A 184 -6.53 -14.94 7.29
CA ASP A 184 -5.58 -15.25 8.34
C ASP A 184 -6.19 -14.95 9.72
N ALA A 185 -6.00 -15.88 10.67
CA ALA A 185 -6.41 -15.68 12.05
C ALA A 185 -5.74 -14.44 12.67
N ALA A 186 -4.51 -14.12 12.26
CA ALA A 186 -3.78 -12.94 12.70
C ALA A 186 -4.42 -11.64 12.21
N ILE A 187 -4.89 -11.59 10.95
CA ILE A 187 -5.60 -10.42 10.41
C ILE A 187 -6.90 -10.18 11.18
N ARG A 188 -7.68 -11.24 11.43
CA ARG A 188 -8.89 -11.10 12.26
C ARG A 188 -8.57 -10.63 13.67
N LYS A 189 -7.54 -11.20 14.32
CA LYS A 189 -7.08 -10.77 15.65
C LYS A 189 -6.69 -9.28 15.65
N SER A 190 -5.98 -8.82 14.61
CA SER A 190 -5.61 -7.42 14.43
C SER A 190 -6.85 -6.52 14.36
N HIS A 191 -7.83 -6.88 13.52
CA HIS A 191 -9.08 -6.12 13.44
C HIS A 191 -9.88 -6.12 14.75
N TYR A 192 -9.90 -7.23 15.51
CA TYR A 192 -10.51 -7.25 16.85
C TYR A 192 -9.81 -6.30 17.82
N ASN A 193 -8.48 -6.23 17.77
CA ASN A 193 -7.73 -5.28 18.59
C ASN A 193 -8.04 -3.82 18.19
N ASP A 194 -8.21 -3.57 16.89
CA ASP A 194 -8.53 -2.24 16.37
C ASP A 194 -9.92 -1.78 16.82
N LEU A 195 -10.90 -2.68 16.81
CA LEU A 195 -12.23 -2.39 17.33
C LEU A 195 -12.20 -2.06 18.83
N LYS A 196 -11.38 -2.75 19.63
CA LYS A 196 -11.19 -2.43 21.05
C LYS A 196 -10.52 -1.08 21.27
N LEU A 197 -9.56 -0.71 20.43
CA LEU A 197 -8.95 0.62 20.48
C LEU A 197 -9.98 1.71 20.13
N ALA A 198 -10.80 1.47 19.11
CA ALA A 198 -11.85 2.40 18.71
C ALA A 198 -12.90 2.57 19.82
N GLU A 199 -13.32 1.46 20.46
CA GLU A 199 -14.20 1.48 21.63
C GLU A 199 -13.61 2.33 22.76
N LYS A 200 -12.36 2.07 23.15
CA LYS A 200 -11.67 2.85 24.18
C LYS A 200 -11.53 4.34 23.81
N ALA A 201 -11.28 4.63 22.54
CA ALA A 201 -11.15 6.01 22.06
C ALA A 201 -12.47 6.79 22.10
N LEU A 202 -13.64 6.12 22.06
CA LEU A 202 -14.95 6.75 22.27
C LEU A 202 -15.16 7.28 23.69
N ASP A 203 -14.43 6.76 24.67
CA ASP A 203 -14.52 7.22 26.05
C ASP A 203 -13.38 8.18 26.42
N GLU A 204 -12.16 7.94 25.90
CA GLU A 204 -10.95 8.61 26.40
C GLU A 204 -10.42 9.77 25.54
N VAL A 205 -10.72 9.81 24.24
CA VAL A 205 -10.21 10.85 23.32
C VAL A 205 -11.23 11.98 23.19
N ASN A 206 -10.81 13.24 23.22
CA ASN A 206 -11.75 14.36 23.05
C ASN A 206 -12.38 14.36 21.65
N VAL A 207 -13.60 14.90 21.54
CA VAL A 207 -14.35 14.98 20.26
C VAL A 207 -13.64 15.80 19.19
N GLU A 208 -12.75 16.71 19.57
CA GLU A 208 -11.96 17.53 18.63
C GLU A 208 -10.78 16.75 18.03
N ASP A 209 -10.34 15.67 18.70
CA ASP A 209 -9.17 14.88 18.34
C ASP A 209 -9.55 13.53 17.71
N ARG A 210 -10.85 13.25 17.53
CA ARG A 210 -11.37 11.99 16.97
C ARG A 210 -12.49 12.24 15.96
N ASP A 211 -12.60 11.35 14.98
CA ASP A 211 -13.74 11.29 14.06
C ASP A 211 -14.36 9.90 14.06
N PHE A 212 -15.64 9.82 14.46
CA PHE A 212 -16.45 8.60 14.44
C PHE A 212 -17.68 8.84 13.58
N THR A 213 -17.51 8.65 12.27
CA THR A 213 -18.58 8.82 11.28
C THR A 213 -19.09 7.48 10.77
N ALA A 214 -20.42 7.32 10.68
CA ALA A 214 -21.07 6.12 10.15
C ALA A 214 -22.23 6.50 9.22
N VAL A 215 -22.37 5.76 8.10
CA VAL A 215 -23.47 5.92 7.15
C VAL A 215 -24.02 4.55 6.79
N THR A 216 -25.35 4.41 6.75
CA THR A 216 -26.04 3.20 6.32
C THR A 216 -26.74 3.44 5.00
N ILE A 217 -26.46 2.62 3.98
CA ILE A 217 -27.01 2.77 2.63
C ILE A 217 -27.49 1.42 2.07
N ALA A 218 -28.50 1.46 1.21
CA ALA A 218 -28.80 0.36 0.31
C ALA A 218 -27.81 0.43 -0.87
N ALA A 219 -27.05 -0.65 -1.08
CA ALA A 219 -25.98 -0.68 -2.09
C ALA A 219 -26.07 -1.92 -2.98
N ASP A 220 -25.66 -1.76 -4.24
CA ASP A 220 -25.45 -2.87 -5.16
C ASP A 220 -24.19 -3.65 -4.77
N LYS A 221 -24.36 -4.90 -4.33
CA LYS A 221 -23.26 -5.79 -3.92
C LYS A 221 -22.20 -5.96 -5.01
N ASN A 222 -22.57 -5.87 -6.29
CA ASN A 222 -21.63 -6.02 -7.40
C ASN A 222 -20.65 -4.83 -7.50
N LYS A 223 -20.96 -3.69 -6.89
CA LYS A 223 -20.08 -2.52 -6.81
C LYS A 223 -19.11 -2.58 -5.63
N LEU A 224 -19.22 -3.58 -4.75
CA LEU A 224 -18.37 -3.71 -3.57
C LEU A 224 -16.86 -3.82 -3.90
N PRO A 225 -16.42 -4.56 -4.94
CA PRO A 225 -15.00 -4.57 -5.32
C PRO A 225 -14.46 -3.18 -5.68
N GLU A 226 -15.26 -2.39 -6.40
CA GLU A 226 -14.89 -1.02 -6.79
C GLU A 226 -14.91 -0.07 -5.59
N ALA A 227 -15.90 -0.19 -4.70
CA ALA A 227 -15.93 0.58 -3.45
C ALA A 227 -14.69 0.32 -2.59
N LYS A 228 -14.23 -0.94 -2.47
CA LYS A 228 -12.99 -1.29 -1.78
C LYS A 228 -11.76 -0.62 -2.41
N ARG A 229 -11.70 -0.54 -3.74
CA ARG A 229 -10.63 0.15 -4.48
C ARG A 229 -10.63 1.65 -4.15
N MET A 230 -11.79 2.29 -4.18
CA MET A 230 -11.94 3.72 -3.85
C MET A 230 -11.52 4.03 -2.41
N ILE A 231 -11.89 3.18 -1.45
CA ILE A 231 -11.50 3.34 -0.04
C ILE A 231 -9.98 3.28 0.10
N ARG A 232 -9.31 2.34 -0.58
CA ARG A 232 -7.84 2.25 -0.54
C ARG A 232 -7.15 3.47 -1.13
N GLU A 233 -7.62 3.93 -2.29
CA GLU A 233 -7.07 5.15 -2.91
C GLU A 233 -7.25 6.38 -2.03
N PHE A 234 -8.38 6.46 -1.31
CA PHE A 234 -8.60 7.50 -0.32
C PHE A 234 -7.65 7.36 0.88
N GLN A 235 -7.48 6.16 1.43
CA GLN A 235 -6.54 5.89 2.52
C GLN A 235 -5.11 6.28 2.16
N ASP A 236 -4.64 5.91 0.97
CA ASP A 236 -3.30 6.26 0.49
C ASP A 236 -3.14 7.79 0.38
N SER A 237 -4.14 8.45 -0.22
CA SER A 237 -4.14 9.91 -0.39
C SER A 237 -4.16 10.66 0.94
N LEU A 238 -4.99 10.19 1.88
CA LEU A 238 -5.12 10.78 3.22
C LEU A 238 -3.86 10.55 4.06
N THR A 239 -3.28 9.35 3.99
CA THR A 239 -2.01 9.04 4.66
C THR A 239 -0.92 9.98 4.15
N GLN A 240 -0.76 10.11 2.83
CA GLN A 240 0.23 11.03 2.28
C GLN A 240 0.00 12.48 2.72
N PHE A 241 -1.26 12.93 2.78
CA PHE A 241 -1.59 14.27 3.24
C PHE A 241 -1.19 14.50 4.71
N LEU A 242 -1.49 13.55 5.60
CA LEU A 242 -1.18 13.65 7.03
C LEU A 242 0.31 13.47 7.34
N GLU A 243 1.03 12.73 6.50
CA GLU A 243 2.48 12.52 6.65
C GLU A 243 3.32 13.66 6.05
N ASP A 244 2.72 14.60 5.32
CA ASP A 244 3.42 15.74 4.76
C ASP A 244 3.66 16.81 5.84
N GLY A 245 4.93 17.09 6.14
CA GLY A 245 5.32 18.07 7.15
C GLY A 245 5.80 17.45 8.46
N GLU A 246 5.55 18.15 9.58
CA GLU A 246 5.98 17.71 10.91
C GLU A 246 5.01 16.70 11.50
N LYS A 247 5.49 15.46 11.65
CA LYS A 247 4.73 14.39 12.32
C LYS A 247 4.82 14.57 13.85
N SER A 248 3.75 15.02 14.48
CA SER A 248 3.71 15.27 15.94
C SER A 248 3.12 14.11 16.74
N GLU A 249 2.02 13.54 16.22
CA GLU A 249 1.21 12.52 16.88
C GLU A 249 0.94 11.31 15.95
N VAL A 250 0.62 10.17 16.57
CA VAL A 250 0.32 8.93 15.87
C VAL A 250 -1.18 8.71 15.83
N TYR A 251 -1.75 8.72 14.63
CA TYR A 251 -3.16 8.44 14.40
C TYR A 251 -3.36 7.06 13.79
N LYS A 252 -4.40 6.36 14.25
CA LYS A 252 -4.86 5.13 13.61
C LYS A 252 -6.21 5.36 12.95
N MET A 253 -6.26 5.11 11.64
CA MET A 253 -7.49 5.24 10.84
C MET A 253 -7.97 3.85 10.42
N THR A 254 -9.26 3.57 10.60
CA THR A 254 -9.87 2.30 10.20
C THR A 254 -11.17 2.55 9.44
N PHE A 255 -11.40 1.75 8.39
CA PHE A 255 -12.58 1.86 7.55
C PHE A 255 -13.22 0.48 7.43
N TYR A 256 -14.48 0.36 7.85
CA TYR A 256 -15.22 -0.90 7.84
C TYR A 256 -16.40 -0.79 6.87
N ILE A 257 -16.55 -1.79 6.00
CA ILE A 257 -17.74 -1.99 5.17
C ILE A 257 -18.15 -3.46 5.26
N TYR A 258 -19.37 -3.69 5.73
CA TYR A 258 -19.93 -5.02 5.92
C TYR A 258 -21.43 -5.00 5.65
N PRO A 259 -22.02 -6.11 5.16
CA PRO A 259 -23.45 -6.18 4.94
C PRO A 259 -24.19 -6.25 6.28
N LEU A 260 -25.29 -5.49 6.41
CA LEU A 260 -26.24 -5.60 7.51
C LEU A 260 -27.40 -6.56 7.20
N THR A 261 -27.54 -6.98 5.94
CA THR A 261 -28.58 -7.88 5.46
C THR A 261 -27.98 -9.18 4.95
N HIS A 262 -28.69 -10.29 5.17
CA HIS A 262 -28.40 -11.55 4.50
C HIS A 262 -29.02 -11.55 3.09
N PRO A 263 -28.53 -12.41 2.16
CA PRO A 263 -29.22 -12.63 0.89
C PRO A 263 -30.68 -13.00 1.16
N ALA A 264 -31.60 -12.49 0.34
CA ALA A 264 -32.99 -12.91 0.42
C ALA A 264 -33.04 -14.43 0.17
N ASN A 265 -33.54 -15.18 1.14
CA ASN A 265 -33.84 -16.59 0.96
C ASN A 265 -35.17 -16.66 0.21
N GLU A 266 -35.14 -16.93 -1.09
CA GLU A 266 -36.34 -17.03 -1.92
C GLU A 266 -37.27 -18.15 -1.40
N ASP A 267 -36.72 -19.17 -0.76
CA ASP A 267 -37.44 -20.32 -0.17
C ASP A 267 -38.34 -19.97 1.03
N LEU A 268 -38.23 -18.78 1.62
CA LEU A 268 -39.07 -18.36 2.76
C LEU A 268 -40.37 -17.65 2.34
N TYR A 269 -40.52 -17.31 1.05
CA TYR A 269 -41.67 -16.57 0.53
C TYR A 269 -42.65 -17.44 -0.28
N GLU A 270 -42.35 -18.73 -0.49
CA GLU A 270 -43.30 -19.72 -1.02
C GLU A 270 -44.02 -20.44 0.13
N LYS A 271 -45.00 -19.77 0.77
CA LYS A 271 -46.04 -20.42 1.59
C LYS A 271 -47.39 -19.74 1.44
#